data_AF-A0A974C3E9-F1
#
_entry.id   AF-A0A974C3E9-F1
#
_cell.length_a   1.000
_cell.length_b   1.000
_cell.length_c   1.000
_cell.angle_alpha   90.00
_cell.angle_beta   90.00
_cell.angle_gamma   90.00
#
_symmetry.space_group_name_H-M   'P 1'
#
loop_
_entity.id
_entity.type
_entity.pdbx_description
1 polymer ?
#
loop_
_entity_poly.entity_id
_entity_poly.type
_entity_poly.pdbx_seq_one_letter_code
_entity_poly.pdbx_strand_id
1 'polypeptide(L)'
;LINGGNIVSAEAAWDHVTMANRELAFKAGDVIKVLDASNKDWWWGQIDDEEGWFPASFVRLWVNQEDGVEEGTSEVQNGHLDPTSDCLCIGRTLQNRDQMRANVINEIMSTERHYIKHLKDICEGYLKQCRKRRDMFSDEQLKVIFGNIEDIYRFQMGFVRDLEKQYNNEEPHLSEIGPCFLEHHDYRYVAAALAVMRNVTQQINERKRRLENIDKIAQWQASVLDWEGDDILDRSSELIYTGEMQWIYQPYGRNQQRVFFLFDHQLVLCKKDLIRRDILYYKGRMDMDKYEVIEVDDGRDEDFNVSVKNAFKLHNKETDEVHIFFAKKLEEKLRWLRAFREERKMVQEDEKIGFEISEYQKKQAAMTVRKVSKQKAGVSCPRSVPPAYPPPLEPGAIQGQYLVTDGISQPQVFEFTEPRRSQSPFWQNFSRLTPFKK
;
A
#
# COMPACT_ATOMS: atom_id res chain seq x y z
N LEU A 1 2.65 19.57 -12.02
CA LEU A 1 2.69 18.67 -13.19
C LEU A 1 4.16 18.44 -13.48
N ILE A 2 4.68 17.30 -13.03
CA ILE A 2 6.09 16.91 -13.24
C ILE A 2 6.15 16.44 -14.69
N ASN A 3 6.58 17.32 -15.60
CA ASN A 3 6.76 16.97 -17.01
C ASN A 3 8.22 16.51 -17.21
N GLY A 4 8.38 15.24 -17.57
CA GLY A 4 9.52 14.66 -18.29
C GLY A 4 10.93 15.04 -17.85
N GLY A 5 11.58 14.16 -17.08
CA GLY A 5 13.04 14.11 -16.96
C GLY A 5 13.56 13.91 -15.54
N ASN A 6 12.90 14.49 -14.54
CA ASN A 6 13.36 14.41 -13.16
C ASN A 6 12.74 13.21 -12.45
N ILE A 7 13.61 12.26 -12.11
CA ILE A 7 13.30 11.15 -11.21
C ILE A 7 12.99 11.73 -9.84
N VAL A 8 11.75 11.59 -9.38
CA VAL A 8 11.35 12.05 -8.04
C VAL A 8 11.23 10.86 -7.11
N SER A 9 11.89 10.90 -5.95
CA SER A 9 11.68 9.90 -4.90
C SER A 9 10.49 10.28 -4.02
N ALA A 10 9.67 9.31 -3.67
CA ALA A 10 8.57 9.44 -2.72
C ALA A 10 8.68 8.35 -1.65
N GLU A 11 8.30 8.64 -0.42
CA GLU A 11 8.19 7.64 0.65
C GLU A 11 6.72 7.24 0.80
N ALA A 12 6.47 5.95 0.90
CA ALA A 12 5.14 5.44 1.20
C ALA A 12 4.71 5.90 2.59
N ALA A 13 3.67 6.74 2.66
CA ALA A 13 3.05 7.12 3.92
C ALA A 13 2.10 6.01 4.42
N TRP A 14 1.56 5.22 3.49
CA TRP A 14 0.62 4.14 3.74
C TRP A 14 0.97 2.93 2.87
N ASP A 15 0.65 1.74 3.36
CA ASP A 15 0.81 0.50 2.60
C ASP A 15 -0.14 0.45 1.40
N HIS A 16 0.36 -0.03 0.27
CA HIS A 16 -0.44 -0.38 -0.89
C HIS A 16 -0.37 -1.89 -1.14
N VAL A 17 -1.40 -2.62 -0.68
CA VAL A 17 -1.53 -4.07 -0.91
C VAL A 17 -2.38 -4.32 -2.14
N THR A 18 -1.80 -5.02 -3.11
CA THR A 18 -2.42 -5.39 -4.39
C THR A 18 -2.05 -6.80 -4.81
N MET A 19 -2.97 -7.44 -5.53
CA MET A 19 -2.80 -8.77 -6.15
C MET A 19 -2.70 -8.67 -7.68
N ALA A 20 -2.83 -7.45 -8.22
CA ALA A 20 -2.78 -7.21 -9.64
C ALA A 20 -1.33 -7.08 -10.11
N ASN A 21 -0.93 -7.85 -11.13
CA ASN A 21 0.43 -7.88 -11.67
C ASN A 21 0.86 -6.58 -12.39
N ARG A 22 0.04 -5.52 -12.36
CA ARG A 22 0.30 -4.21 -12.99
C ARG A 22 0.37 -3.07 -11.95
N GLU A 23 0.05 -3.37 -10.70
CA GLU A 23 0.10 -2.41 -9.60
C GLU A 23 1.34 -2.69 -8.74
N LEU A 24 1.92 -1.65 -8.16
CA LEU A 24 3.14 -1.72 -7.37
C LEU A 24 2.80 -1.88 -5.90
N ALA A 25 3.01 -3.07 -5.33
CA ALA A 25 2.79 -3.29 -3.90
C ALA A 25 3.93 -2.70 -3.05
N PHE A 26 3.60 -2.06 -1.92
CA PHE A 26 4.60 -1.52 -0.97
C PHE A 26 4.05 -1.38 0.46
N LYS A 27 4.96 -1.26 1.43
CA LYS A 27 4.67 -0.94 2.83
C LYS A 27 5.04 0.51 3.15
N ALA A 28 4.41 1.07 4.18
CA ALA A 28 4.76 2.40 4.69
C ALA A 28 6.24 2.46 5.09
N GLY A 29 6.92 3.51 4.65
CA GLY A 29 8.37 3.70 4.78
C GLY A 29 9.17 3.27 3.55
N ASP A 30 8.58 2.52 2.61
CA ASP A 30 9.27 2.15 1.36
C ASP A 30 9.54 3.39 0.49
N VAL A 31 10.71 3.44 -0.14
CA VAL A 31 11.11 4.53 -1.04
C VAL A 31 10.82 4.13 -2.47
N ILE A 32 10.00 4.93 -3.14
CA ILE A 32 9.47 4.70 -4.48
C ILE A 32 10.06 5.74 -5.41
N LYS A 33 10.68 5.27 -6.50
CA LYS A 33 11.15 6.10 -7.59
C LYS A 33 9.98 6.38 -8.52
N VAL A 34 9.47 7.61 -8.54
CA VAL A 34 8.34 8.01 -9.38
C VAL A 34 8.82 8.24 -10.81
N LEU A 35 8.29 7.45 -11.74
CA LEU A 35 8.67 7.46 -13.16
C LEU A 35 7.67 8.25 -14.01
N ASP A 36 6.37 8.18 -13.70
CA ASP A 36 5.32 8.96 -14.35
C ASP A 36 4.29 9.46 -13.34
N ALA A 37 4.08 10.78 -13.30
CA ALA A 37 3.07 11.46 -12.48
C ALA A 37 2.09 12.31 -13.32
N SER A 38 1.86 11.90 -14.58
CA SER A 38 0.96 12.57 -15.52
C SER A 38 -0.50 12.55 -15.09
N ASN A 39 -0.92 11.49 -14.39
CA ASN A 39 -2.27 11.36 -13.82
C ASN A 39 -2.30 11.89 -12.37
N LYS A 40 -3.42 12.48 -11.99
CA LYS A 40 -3.62 13.11 -10.67
C LYS A 40 -3.69 12.08 -9.53
N ASP A 41 -4.27 10.92 -9.79
CA ASP A 41 -4.62 9.95 -8.75
C ASP A 41 -3.73 8.69 -8.77
N TRP A 42 -3.18 8.33 -9.94
CA TRP A 42 -2.38 7.12 -10.14
C TRP A 42 -1.05 7.45 -10.82
N TRP A 43 0.06 7.04 -10.21
CA TRP A 43 1.41 7.27 -10.72
C TRP A 43 2.07 5.93 -11.08
N TRP A 44 3.02 5.96 -12.01
CA TRP A 44 3.89 4.83 -12.31
C TRP A 44 5.19 5.02 -11.55
N GLY A 45 5.67 3.98 -10.88
CA GLY A 45 6.92 4.05 -10.15
C GLY A 45 7.59 2.70 -10.03
N GLN A 46 8.77 2.76 -9.42
CA GLN A 46 9.68 1.66 -9.30
C GLN A 46 10.18 1.53 -7.86
N ILE A 47 10.18 0.31 -7.34
CA ILE A 47 10.86 -0.07 -6.10
C ILE A 47 11.83 -1.19 -6.46
N ASP A 48 13.13 -0.93 -6.27
CA ASP A 48 14.21 -1.79 -6.78
C ASP A 48 14.03 -2.11 -8.28
N ASP A 49 13.71 -3.38 -8.60
CA ASP A 49 13.47 -3.91 -9.96
C ASP A 49 11.99 -4.05 -10.35
N GLU A 50 11.05 -3.79 -9.43
CA GLU A 50 9.61 -3.93 -9.68
C GLU A 50 9.01 -2.58 -10.08
N GLU A 51 8.26 -2.56 -11.18
CA GLU A 51 7.53 -1.37 -11.66
C GLU A 51 6.02 -1.63 -11.68
N GLY A 52 5.26 -0.60 -11.33
CA GLY A 52 3.80 -0.71 -11.32
C GLY A 52 3.09 0.61 -11.07
N TRP A 53 1.77 0.57 -11.25
CA TRP A 53 0.88 1.67 -10.90
C TRP A 53 0.64 1.72 -9.39
N PHE A 54 0.65 2.92 -8.82
CA PHE A 54 0.31 3.14 -7.42
C PHE A 54 -0.46 4.45 -7.19
N PRO A 55 -1.26 4.53 -6.13
CA PRO A 55 -2.04 5.74 -5.84
C PRO A 55 -1.17 6.87 -5.29
N ALA A 56 -1.25 8.05 -5.90
CA ALA A 56 -0.49 9.25 -5.52
C ALA A 56 -0.76 9.69 -4.06
N SER A 57 -1.96 9.42 -3.55
CA SER A 57 -2.37 9.79 -2.19
C SER A 57 -1.71 8.95 -1.08
N PHE A 58 -1.03 7.86 -1.44
CA PHE A 58 -0.43 6.94 -0.47
C PHE A 58 1.05 7.25 -0.20
N VAL A 59 1.60 8.25 -0.90
CA VAL A 59 3.02 8.58 -0.86
C VAL A 59 3.24 10.04 -0.50
N ARG A 60 4.38 10.33 0.13
CA ARG A 60 4.88 11.67 0.41
C ARG A 60 6.14 11.90 -0.42
N LEU A 61 6.10 12.87 -1.33
CA LEU A 61 7.27 13.24 -2.14
C LEU A 61 8.39 13.77 -1.25
N TRP A 62 9.62 13.34 -1.52
CA TRP A 62 10.81 13.91 -0.88
C TRP A 62 11.05 15.33 -1.40
N VAL A 63 11.35 16.24 -0.47
CA VAL A 63 11.45 17.67 -0.73
C VAL A 63 12.73 18.02 -1.51
N ASN A 64 13.76 17.17 -1.44
CA ASN A 64 15.03 17.36 -2.14
C ASN A 64 15.34 16.12 -3.00
N GLN A 65 15.48 16.33 -4.31
CA GLN A 65 15.98 15.35 -5.26
C GLN A 65 17.47 15.65 -5.46
N GLU A 66 18.34 14.67 -5.23
CA GLU A 66 19.73 14.79 -5.66
C GLU A 66 19.73 14.82 -7.20
N ASP A 67 19.97 15.98 -7.80
CA ASP A 67 20.31 16.04 -9.22
C ASP A 67 21.63 15.28 -9.39
N GLY A 68 21.55 14.12 -10.04
CA GLY A 68 22.70 13.27 -10.31
C GLY A 68 23.80 14.09 -10.97
N VAL A 69 24.97 14.13 -10.34
CA VAL A 69 26.18 14.64 -10.97
C VAL A 69 26.47 13.70 -12.14
N GLU A 70 26.32 14.18 -13.37
CA GLU A 70 26.84 13.48 -14.54
C GLU A 70 28.33 13.23 -14.33
N GLU A 71 28.72 11.96 -14.16
CA GLU A 71 30.11 11.52 -14.28
C GLU A 71 30.54 11.71 -15.75
N GLY A 72 30.92 12.94 -16.09
CA GLY A 72 31.64 13.23 -17.32
C GLY A 72 33.03 12.60 -17.23
N THR A 73 33.23 11.52 -17.99
CA THR A 73 34.53 10.90 -18.25
C THR A 73 35.50 11.96 -18.76
N SER A 74 36.49 12.32 -17.96
CA SER A 74 37.58 13.22 -18.34
C SER A 74 38.62 12.45 -19.16
N GLU A 75 38.49 12.52 -20.49
CA GLU A 75 39.59 12.21 -21.38
C GLU A 75 40.67 13.30 -21.30
N VAL A 76 41.89 12.85 -21.04
CA VAL A 76 43.10 13.65 -20.88
C VAL A 76 43.53 14.22 -22.24
N GLN A 77 43.69 15.54 -22.35
CA GLN A 77 44.60 16.13 -23.32
C GLN A 77 45.34 17.35 -22.75
N ASN A 78 46.64 17.37 -23.08
CA ASN A 78 47.72 18.14 -22.47
C ASN A 78 47.62 19.66 -22.65
N GLY A 79 48.06 20.38 -21.62
CA GLY A 79 49.02 21.48 -21.76
C GLY A 79 48.47 22.90 -21.64
N HIS A 80 48.59 23.51 -20.45
CA HIS A 80 49.35 24.74 -20.18
C HIS A 80 49.18 25.09 -18.68
N LEU A 81 50.29 25.26 -17.97
CA LEU A 81 50.32 25.70 -16.58
C LEU A 81 50.19 27.23 -16.55
N ASP A 82 49.12 27.75 -15.94
CA ASP A 82 49.01 29.15 -15.53
C ASP A 82 48.86 29.21 -14.00
N PRO A 83 49.79 29.81 -13.23
CA PRO A 83 49.85 29.68 -11.77
C PRO A 83 49.12 30.82 -11.05
N THR A 84 47.82 31.05 -11.33
CA THR A 84 47.03 32.11 -10.67
C THR A 84 45.54 31.79 -10.46
N SER A 85 45.18 30.56 -10.10
CA SER A 85 43.81 30.25 -9.67
C SER A 85 43.81 29.37 -8.42
N ASP A 86 43.99 30.04 -7.28
CA ASP A 86 43.72 29.45 -5.97
C ASP A 86 42.22 29.06 -5.89
N CYS A 87 42.00 27.75 -5.75
CA CYS A 87 41.02 27.14 -4.84
C CYS A 87 39.59 27.72 -4.83
N LEU A 88 38.76 27.41 -5.84
CA LEU A 88 37.31 27.72 -5.83
C LEU A 88 36.37 26.50 -5.97
N CYS A 89 36.88 25.28 -6.13
CA CYS A 89 36.02 24.10 -6.35
C CYS A 89 35.57 23.37 -5.08
N ILE A 90 36.11 23.68 -3.89
CA ILE A 90 35.67 23.09 -2.61
C ILE A 90 34.47 23.85 -2.00
N GLY A 91 34.30 25.15 -2.33
CA GLY A 91 33.26 25.99 -1.73
C GLY A 91 31.84 25.70 -2.20
N ARG A 92 31.64 25.24 -3.45
CA ARG A 92 30.30 24.99 -4.03
C ARG A 92 29.60 23.77 -3.43
N THR A 93 30.33 22.69 -3.17
CA THR A 93 29.77 21.47 -2.54
C THR A 93 29.45 21.68 -1.07
N LEU A 94 30.23 22.50 -0.36
CA LEU A 94 29.95 22.90 1.03
C LEU A 94 28.71 23.80 1.14
N GLN A 95 28.58 24.82 0.28
CA GLN A 95 27.39 25.69 0.23
C GLN A 95 26.10 24.92 -0.05
N ASN A 96 26.14 23.90 -0.93
CA ASN A 96 25.00 23.01 -1.15
C ASN A 96 24.64 22.22 0.12
N ARG A 97 25.62 21.73 0.87
CA ARG A 97 25.38 20.97 2.12
C ARG A 97 24.84 21.85 3.25
N ASP A 98 25.36 23.07 3.37
CA ASP A 98 24.93 24.01 4.40
C ASP A 98 23.52 24.53 4.09
N GLN A 99 23.20 24.76 2.81
CA GLN A 99 21.84 25.07 2.39
C GLN A 99 20.87 23.90 2.64
N MET A 100 21.28 22.66 2.35
CA MET A 100 20.49 21.47 2.68
C MET A 100 20.19 21.38 4.18
N ARG A 101 21.22 21.61 5.01
CA ARG A 101 21.06 21.64 6.46
C ARG A 101 20.11 22.75 6.90
N ALA A 102 20.24 23.97 6.38
CA ALA A 102 19.34 25.08 6.66
C ALA A 102 17.89 24.74 6.32
N ASN A 103 17.65 24.08 5.18
CA ASN A 103 16.31 23.65 4.77
C ASN A 103 15.71 22.65 5.76
N VAL A 104 16.48 21.65 6.20
CA VAL A 104 16.04 20.67 7.20
C VAL A 104 15.71 21.33 8.54
N ILE A 105 16.58 22.22 9.03
CA ILE A 105 16.34 22.95 10.30
C ILE A 105 15.05 23.78 10.19
N ASN A 106 14.84 24.47 9.08
CA ASN A 106 13.64 25.27 8.85
C ASN A 106 12.36 24.41 8.77
N GLU A 107 12.42 23.23 8.14
CA GLU A 107 11.31 22.28 8.11
C GLU A 107 10.98 21.77 9.51
N ILE A 108 11.97 21.38 10.31
CA ILE A 108 11.78 20.96 11.70
C ILE A 108 11.11 22.08 12.49
N MET A 109 11.66 23.29 12.48
CA MET A 109 11.09 24.42 13.22
C MET A 109 9.66 24.74 12.77
N SER A 110 9.38 24.67 11.46
CA SER A 110 8.04 24.88 10.91
C SER A 110 7.06 23.82 11.37
N THR A 111 7.41 22.54 11.22
CA THR A 111 6.54 21.40 11.57
C THR A 111 6.24 21.37 13.06
N GLU A 112 7.23 21.62 13.92
CA GLU A 112 7.06 21.69 15.37
C GLU A 112 6.13 22.86 15.78
N ARG A 113 6.23 24.03 15.12
CA ARG A 113 5.31 25.17 15.33
C ARG A 113 3.88 24.88 14.88
N HIS A 114 3.70 24.12 13.80
CA HIS A 114 2.36 23.70 13.37
C HIS A 114 1.79 22.66 14.34
N TYR A 115 2.61 21.70 14.77
CA TYR A 115 2.19 20.65 15.70
C TYR A 115 1.74 21.22 17.05
N ILE A 116 2.51 22.13 17.65
CA ILE A 116 2.10 22.79 18.90
C ILE A 116 0.83 23.63 18.74
N LYS A 117 0.61 24.24 17.57
CA LYS A 117 -0.64 24.95 17.27
C LYS A 117 -1.83 23.98 17.25
N HIS A 118 -1.68 22.81 16.62
CA HIS A 118 -2.72 21.78 16.65
C HIS A 118 -3.01 21.27 18.06
N LEU A 119 -1.98 21.04 18.88
CA LEU A 119 -2.15 20.65 20.29
C LEU A 119 -2.90 21.74 21.08
N LYS A 120 -2.58 23.00 20.84
CA LYS A 120 -3.30 24.15 21.42
C LYS A 120 -4.77 24.14 21.01
N ASP A 121 -5.07 23.98 19.72
CA ASP A 121 -6.44 23.94 19.20
C ASP A 121 -7.23 22.77 19.80
N ILE A 122 -6.60 21.61 20.00
CA ILE A 122 -7.21 20.45 20.67
C ILE A 122 -7.51 20.76 22.15
N CYS A 123 -6.52 21.27 22.89
CA CYS A 123 -6.65 21.52 24.32
C CYS A 123 -7.62 22.68 24.62
N GLU A 124 -7.48 23.81 23.92
CA GLU A 124 -8.28 25.01 24.15
C GLU A 124 -9.62 24.99 23.43
N GLY A 125 -9.67 24.45 22.21
CA GLY A 125 -10.86 24.42 21.36
C GLY A 125 -11.82 23.29 21.72
N TYR A 126 -11.30 22.08 22.02
CA TYR A 126 -12.14 20.92 22.30
C TYR A 126 -12.16 20.56 23.78
N LEU A 127 -11.02 20.16 24.35
CA LEU A 127 -10.96 19.60 25.72
C LEU A 127 -11.51 20.58 26.76
N LYS A 128 -11.14 21.86 26.67
CA LYS A 128 -11.64 22.92 27.56
C LYS A 128 -13.16 23.13 27.45
N GLN A 129 -13.75 22.99 26.26
CA GLN A 129 -15.20 23.12 26.09
C GLN A 129 -15.93 21.88 26.59
N CYS A 130 -15.39 20.69 26.34
CA CYS A 130 -15.97 19.43 26.82
C CYS A 130 -15.96 19.37 28.35
N ARG A 131 -14.90 19.82 29.01
CA ARG A 131 -14.83 19.92 30.48
C ARG A 131 -15.87 20.87 31.09
N LYS A 132 -16.29 21.92 30.37
CA LYS A 132 -17.37 22.82 30.82
C LYS A 132 -18.74 22.17 30.74
N ARG A 133 -18.95 21.26 29.78
CA ARG A 133 -20.19 20.53 29.55
C ARG A 133 -20.22 19.20 30.30
N ARG A 134 -20.19 19.28 31.64
CA ARG A 134 -20.29 18.11 32.54
C ARG A 134 -21.60 17.33 32.40
N ASP A 135 -22.60 17.94 31.78
CA ASP A 135 -23.87 17.33 31.39
C ASP A 135 -23.74 16.36 30.20
N MET A 136 -22.71 16.52 29.36
CA MET A 136 -22.51 15.73 28.14
C MET A 136 -21.31 14.77 28.23
N PHE A 137 -20.28 15.13 29.00
CA PHE A 137 -19.04 14.35 29.09
C PHE A 137 -18.68 14.08 30.55
N SER A 138 -18.55 12.79 30.88
CA SER A 138 -17.98 12.35 32.15
C SER A 138 -16.45 12.43 32.14
N ASP A 139 -15.84 12.53 33.32
CA ASP A 139 -14.39 12.58 33.46
C ASP A 139 -13.71 11.31 32.90
N GLU A 140 -14.36 10.14 32.97
CA GLU A 140 -13.87 8.88 32.37
C GLU A 140 -13.88 8.92 30.84
N GLN A 141 -14.97 9.42 30.23
CA GLN A 141 -15.04 9.59 28.77
C GLN A 141 -13.98 10.58 28.27
N LEU A 142 -13.76 11.68 29.00
CA LEU A 142 -12.71 12.64 28.64
C LEU A 142 -11.32 12.01 28.71
N LYS A 143 -11.07 11.16 29.72
CA LYS A 143 -9.81 10.42 29.85
C LYS A 143 -9.61 9.42 28.71
N VAL A 144 -10.66 8.74 28.27
CA VAL A 144 -10.59 7.81 27.13
C VAL A 144 -10.39 8.55 25.80
N ILE A 145 -11.09 9.66 25.57
CA ILE A 145 -11.05 10.40 24.30
C ILE A 145 -9.75 11.20 24.16
N PHE A 146 -9.33 11.91 25.22
CA PHE A 146 -8.23 12.87 25.16
C PHE A 146 -6.95 12.39 25.85
N GLY A 147 -7.01 11.35 26.69
CA GLY A 147 -5.83 10.75 27.33
C GLY A 147 -4.96 11.79 28.07
N ASN A 148 -3.66 11.75 27.81
CA ASN A 148 -2.66 12.66 28.35
C ASN A 148 -2.30 13.82 27.40
N ILE A 149 -3.22 14.21 26.49
CA ILE A 149 -2.93 15.23 25.46
C ILE A 149 -2.49 16.59 26.05
N GLU A 150 -3.00 16.95 27.24
CA GLU A 150 -2.60 18.17 27.93
C GLU A 150 -1.14 18.12 28.42
N ASP A 151 -0.68 16.96 28.86
CA ASP A 151 0.70 16.79 29.31
C ASP A 151 1.65 16.80 28.11
N ILE A 152 1.25 16.19 26.98
CA ILE A 152 1.96 16.29 25.70
C ILE A 152 2.05 17.76 25.26
N TYR A 153 0.96 18.53 25.35
CA TYR A 153 0.97 19.95 25.00
C TYR A 153 1.92 20.77 25.87
N ARG A 154 1.91 20.55 27.20
CA ARG A 154 2.84 21.24 28.12
C ARG A 154 4.30 20.91 27.84
N PHE A 155 4.61 19.64 27.59
CA PHE A 155 5.95 19.23 27.17
C PHE A 155 6.34 19.94 25.88
N GLN A 156 5.48 19.87 24.86
CA GLN A 156 5.74 20.41 23.53
C GLN A 156 5.99 21.92 23.58
N MET A 157 5.30 22.65 24.46
CA MET A 157 5.57 24.07 24.72
C MET A 157 6.99 24.33 25.23
N GLY A 158 7.47 23.53 26.20
CA GLY A 158 8.82 23.63 26.71
C GLY A 158 9.86 23.30 25.64
N PHE A 159 9.62 22.21 24.91
CA PHE A 159 10.49 21.72 23.86
C PHE A 159 10.65 22.72 22.70
N VAL A 160 9.55 23.24 22.14
CA VAL A 160 9.59 24.23 21.04
C VAL A 160 10.29 25.51 21.50
N ARG A 161 10.04 25.98 22.73
CA ARG A 161 10.73 27.15 23.28
C ARG A 161 12.24 26.93 23.34
N ASP A 162 12.68 25.73 23.71
CA ASP A 162 14.11 25.45 23.83
C ASP A 162 14.77 25.24 22.44
N LEU A 163 14.04 24.70 21.46
CA LEU A 163 14.44 24.70 20.04
C LEU A 163 14.59 26.12 19.48
N GLU A 164 13.64 27.01 19.76
CA GLU A 164 13.67 28.40 19.29
C GLU A 164 14.84 29.19 19.88
N LYS A 165 15.30 28.84 21.09
CA LYS A 165 16.52 29.43 21.67
C LYS A 165 17.81 28.99 20.96
N GLN A 166 17.86 27.75 20.47
CA GLN A 166 19.04 27.21 19.77
C GLN A 166 19.02 27.48 18.26
N TYR A 167 17.95 28.10 17.74
CA TYR A 167 17.83 28.46 16.33
C TYR A 167 18.64 29.72 16.02
N ASN A 168 19.54 29.61 15.05
CA ASN A 168 20.30 30.74 14.54
C ASN A 168 19.53 31.40 13.37
N ASN A 169 19.13 32.66 13.56
CA ASN A 169 18.36 33.42 12.56
C ASN A 169 19.21 33.92 11.39
N GLU A 170 20.50 34.14 11.61
CA GLU A 170 21.42 34.66 10.59
C GLU A 170 21.96 33.52 9.73
N GLU A 171 22.31 32.41 10.37
CA GLU A 171 22.86 31.21 9.73
C GLU A 171 22.13 29.95 10.21
N PRO A 172 20.96 29.60 9.63
CA PRO A 172 20.14 28.49 10.10
C PRO A 172 20.86 27.14 10.12
N HIS A 173 21.83 26.94 9.24
CA HIS A 173 22.65 25.74 9.15
C HIS A 173 23.56 25.54 10.38
N LEU A 174 23.89 26.60 11.11
CA LEU A 174 24.67 26.53 12.35
C LEU A 174 23.83 26.26 13.61
N SER A 175 22.52 26.08 13.49
CA SER A 175 21.64 25.82 14.64
C SER A 175 22.00 24.48 15.33
N GLU A 176 22.27 24.53 16.63
CA GLU A 176 22.62 23.37 17.47
C GLU A 176 21.40 22.83 18.22
N ILE A 177 20.41 22.33 17.47
CA ILE A 177 19.15 21.87 18.05
C ILE A 177 19.24 20.46 18.68
N GLY A 178 20.31 19.71 18.44
CA GLY A 178 20.48 18.33 18.91
C GLY A 178 20.38 18.15 20.44
N PRO A 179 21.06 18.98 21.25
CA PRO A 179 20.93 18.95 22.72
C PRO A 179 19.51 19.16 23.23
N CYS A 180 18.66 19.95 22.54
CA CYS A 180 17.25 20.13 22.92
C CYS A 180 16.48 18.81 22.97
N PHE A 181 16.86 17.84 22.13
CA PHE A 181 16.28 16.50 22.16
C PHE A 181 16.87 15.63 23.26
N LEU A 182 18.09 15.87 23.72
CA LEU A 182 18.79 14.96 24.65
C LEU A 182 18.67 15.39 26.13
N GLU A 183 18.55 16.69 26.40
CA GLU A 183 18.68 17.24 27.77
C GLU A 183 17.35 17.44 28.51
N HIS A 184 16.19 17.24 27.86
CA HIS A 184 14.92 17.43 28.54
C HIS A 184 14.64 16.30 29.54
N HIS A 185 14.37 16.65 30.81
CA HIS A 185 14.10 15.67 31.87
C HIS A 185 12.96 14.70 31.51
N ASP A 186 11.94 15.18 30.81
CA ASP A 186 10.84 14.34 30.28
C ASP A 186 11.13 13.67 28.94
N TYR A 187 12.26 13.92 28.29
CA TYR A 187 12.57 13.33 26.97
C TYR A 187 12.43 11.82 26.98
N ARG A 188 12.91 11.14 28.04
CA ARG A 188 12.79 9.68 28.15
C ARG A 188 11.32 9.25 28.24
N TYR A 189 10.49 10.00 28.95
CA TYR A 189 9.07 9.70 29.10
C TYR A 189 8.28 10.04 27.83
N VAL A 190 8.63 11.11 27.12
CA VAL A 190 7.97 11.50 25.86
C VAL A 190 8.45 10.66 24.68
N ALA A 191 9.71 10.28 24.61
CA ALA A 191 10.21 9.32 23.63
C ALA A 191 9.57 7.95 23.85
N ALA A 192 9.41 7.51 25.10
CA ALA A 192 8.65 6.31 25.43
C ALA A 192 7.18 6.44 25.02
N ALA A 193 6.51 7.56 25.33
CA ALA A 193 5.14 7.82 24.93
C ALA A 193 4.98 7.86 23.40
N LEU A 194 5.92 8.48 22.68
CA LEU A 194 5.95 8.51 21.21
C LEU A 194 6.13 7.11 20.64
N ALA A 195 7.03 6.29 21.20
CA ALA A 195 7.22 4.90 20.77
C ALA A 195 5.94 4.08 20.99
N VAL A 196 5.30 4.24 22.15
CA VAL A 196 4.00 3.61 22.45
C VAL A 196 2.92 4.10 21.49
N MET A 197 2.81 5.41 21.25
CA MET A 197 1.81 5.99 20.36
C MET A 197 2.05 5.62 18.90
N ARG A 198 3.31 5.52 18.46
CA ARG A 198 3.67 4.98 17.14
C ARG A 198 3.23 3.53 17.02
N ASN A 199 3.52 2.70 18.02
CA ASN A 199 3.07 1.32 18.06
C ASN A 199 1.53 1.20 18.05
N VAL A 200 0.82 2.01 18.84
CA VAL A 200 -0.66 2.06 18.84
C VAL A 200 -1.20 2.49 17.48
N THR A 201 -0.63 3.54 16.90
CA THR A 201 -1.04 4.04 15.58
C THR A 201 -0.76 3.01 14.50
N GLN A 202 0.40 2.36 14.55
CA GLN A 202 0.77 1.27 13.66
C GLN A 202 -0.21 0.11 13.79
N GLN A 203 -0.53 -0.33 15.02
CA GLN A 203 -1.51 -1.40 15.24
C GLN A 203 -2.92 -1.03 14.78
N ILE A 204 -3.36 0.21 14.98
CA ILE A 204 -4.67 0.68 14.49
C ILE A 204 -4.68 0.70 12.97
N ASN A 205 -3.61 1.24 12.36
CA ASN A 205 -3.49 1.31 10.91
C ASN A 205 -3.43 -0.09 10.30
N GLU A 206 -2.65 -0.99 10.90
CA GLU A 206 -2.52 -2.39 10.53
C GLU A 206 -3.88 -3.09 10.62
N ARG A 207 -4.58 -2.94 11.74
CA ARG A 207 -5.91 -3.53 11.93
C ARG A 207 -6.91 -3.01 10.91
N LYS A 208 -6.88 -1.71 10.60
CA LYS A 208 -7.74 -1.12 9.57
C LYS A 208 -7.37 -1.63 8.18
N ARG A 209 -6.09 -1.72 7.86
CA ARG A 209 -5.54 -2.26 6.60
C ARG A 209 -6.01 -3.70 6.38
N ARG A 210 -5.88 -4.56 7.37
CA ARG A 210 -6.38 -5.95 7.30
C ARG A 210 -7.87 -5.99 6.99
N LEU A 211 -8.68 -5.18 7.67
CA LEU A 211 -10.12 -5.11 7.40
C LEU A 211 -10.46 -4.67 5.97
N GLU A 212 -9.71 -3.73 5.41
CA GLU A 212 -9.86 -3.30 4.02
C GLU A 212 -9.36 -4.36 3.01
N ASN A 213 -8.43 -5.23 3.42
CA ASN A 213 -7.88 -6.28 2.58
C ASN A 213 -8.76 -7.54 2.52
N ILE A 214 -9.60 -7.81 3.53
CA ILE A 214 -10.50 -8.98 3.55
C ILE A 214 -11.36 -9.03 2.28
N ASP A 215 -11.97 -7.91 1.88
CA ASP A 215 -12.79 -7.84 0.67
C ASP A 215 -11.96 -8.12 -0.59
N LYS A 216 -10.70 -7.67 -0.63
CA LYS A 216 -9.79 -7.93 -1.76
C LYS A 216 -9.42 -9.41 -1.86
N ILE A 217 -9.13 -10.06 -0.73
CA ILE A 217 -8.83 -11.51 -0.67
C ILE A 217 -10.02 -12.31 -1.17
N ALA A 218 -11.23 -12.00 -0.70
CA ALA A 218 -12.45 -12.68 -1.13
C ALA A 218 -12.72 -12.49 -2.64
N GLN A 219 -12.54 -11.27 -3.15
CA GLN A 219 -12.69 -10.97 -4.58
C GLN A 219 -11.64 -11.68 -5.43
N TRP A 220 -10.39 -11.73 -4.96
CA TRP A 220 -9.31 -12.44 -5.63
C TRP A 220 -9.58 -13.94 -5.67
N GLN A 221 -9.95 -14.56 -4.55
CA GLN A 221 -10.30 -15.98 -4.50
C GLN A 221 -11.41 -16.32 -5.51
N ALA A 222 -12.45 -15.47 -5.58
CA ALA A 222 -13.54 -15.64 -6.54
C ALA A 222 -13.14 -15.45 -8.01
N SER A 223 -11.98 -14.82 -8.27
CA SER A 223 -11.42 -14.67 -9.61
C SER A 223 -10.56 -15.87 -10.04
N VAL A 224 -10.08 -16.68 -9.08
CA VAL A 224 -9.30 -17.89 -9.34
C VAL A 224 -10.24 -19.00 -9.78
N LEU A 225 -9.93 -19.64 -10.91
CA LEU A 225 -10.70 -20.75 -11.45
C LEU A 225 -10.32 -22.07 -10.77
N ASP A 226 -11.25 -23.02 -10.77
CA ASP A 226 -11.09 -24.37 -10.22
C ASP A 226 -10.67 -24.40 -8.73
N TRP A 227 -11.23 -23.48 -7.93
CA TRP A 227 -10.94 -23.42 -6.49
C TRP A 227 -11.40 -24.69 -5.77
N GLU A 228 -10.50 -25.28 -4.97
CA GLU A 228 -10.78 -26.46 -4.15
C GLU A 228 -10.37 -26.21 -2.68
N GLY A 229 -11.18 -26.71 -1.75
CA GLY A 229 -11.00 -26.53 -0.30
C GLY A 229 -11.68 -25.28 0.25
N ASP A 230 -11.41 -24.98 1.52
CA ASP A 230 -12.06 -23.91 2.27
C ASP A 230 -11.69 -22.51 1.78
N ASP A 231 -12.44 -21.49 2.21
CA ASP A 231 -12.17 -20.10 1.88
C ASP A 231 -10.87 -19.65 2.58
N ILE A 232 -10.10 -18.77 1.93
CA ILE A 232 -8.84 -18.27 2.48
C ILE A 232 -9.08 -17.59 3.83
N LEU A 233 -10.17 -16.83 3.91
CA LEU A 233 -10.58 -16.07 5.09
C LEU A 233 -10.96 -16.91 6.30
N ASP A 234 -11.04 -18.23 6.16
CA ASP A 234 -11.30 -19.13 7.29
C ASP A 234 -10.07 -19.25 8.20
N ARG A 235 -8.86 -19.16 7.63
CA ARG A 235 -7.59 -19.24 8.37
C ARG A 235 -6.69 -18.01 8.22
N SER A 236 -6.87 -17.23 7.17
CA SER A 236 -5.96 -16.15 6.80
C SER A 236 -6.64 -14.80 6.72
N SER A 237 -5.90 -13.75 7.00
CA SER A 237 -6.37 -12.37 7.02
C SER A 237 -5.54 -11.43 6.14
N GLU A 238 -4.36 -11.87 5.70
CA GLU A 238 -3.39 -11.00 5.07
C GLU A 238 -2.58 -11.71 3.98
N LEU A 239 -2.42 -11.05 2.82
CA LEU A 239 -1.45 -11.46 1.81
C LEU A 239 -0.10 -10.81 2.13
N ILE A 240 0.92 -11.63 2.37
CA ILE A 240 2.24 -11.19 2.80
C ILE A 240 3.15 -11.00 1.60
N TYR A 241 3.13 -11.95 0.65
CA TYR A 241 3.93 -11.87 -0.56
C TYR A 241 3.35 -12.69 -1.70
N THR A 242 3.65 -12.30 -2.93
CA THR A 242 3.27 -13.02 -4.14
C THR A 242 4.40 -12.97 -5.15
N GLY A 243 4.57 -14.05 -5.93
CA GLY A 243 5.60 -14.10 -6.96
C GLY A 243 5.59 -15.38 -7.77
N GLU A 244 6.31 -15.38 -8.89
CA GLU A 244 6.49 -16.57 -9.71
C GLU A 244 7.74 -17.33 -9.31
N MET A 245 7.62 -18.65 -9.13
CA MET A 245 8.77 -19.51 -8.91
C MET A 245 8.63 -20.81 -9.70
N GLN A 246 9.76 -21.44 -9.94
CA GLN A 246 9.80 -22.85 -10.31
C GLN A 246 9.83 -23.69 -9.04
N TRP A 247 9.21 -24.86 -9.08
CA TRP A 247 9.22 -25.77 -7.93
C TRP A 247 9.15 -27.23 -8.38
N ILE A 248 9.57 -28.12 -7.48
CA ILE A 248 9.41 -29.57 -7.60
C ILE A 248 8.71 -30.05 -6.33
N TYR A 249 7.53 -30.66 -6.51
CA TYR A 249 6.68 -31.10 -5.40
C TYR A 249 7.29 -32.26 -4.59
N GLN A 250 7.99 -33.20 -5.21
CA GLN A 250 8.59 -34.32 -4.49
C GLN A 250 9.87 -34.77 -5.19
N PRO A 251 10.79 -35.47 -4.52
CA PRO A 251 11.98 -36.04 -5.15
C PRO A 251 11.64 -36.77 -6.46
N TYR A 252 12.44 -36.54 -7.50
CA TYR A 252 12.23 -37.04 -8.87
C TYR A 252 10.95 -36.53 -9.58
N GLY A 253 10.24 -35.57 -8.98
CA GLY A 253 9.09 -34.90 -9.58
C GLY A 253 9.48 -34.00 -10.76
N ARG A 254 8.48 -33.61 -11.55
CA ARG A 254 8.70 -32.64 -12.64
C ARG A 254 8.80 -31.22 -12.09
N ASN A 255 9.73 -30.46 -12.64
CA ASN A 255 9.79 -29.01 -12.42
C ASN A 255 8.58 -28.33 -13.07
N GLN A 256 7.91 -27.48 -12.31
CA GLN A 256 6.72 -26.74 -12.73
C GLN A 256 6.91 -25.25 -12.41
N GLN A 257 6.48 -24.37 -13.30
CA GLN A 257 6.37 -22.94 -12.98
C GLN A 257 4.98 -22.64 -12.40
N ARG A 258 4.92 -21.96 -11.26
CA ARG A 258 3.69 -21.58 -10.58
C ARG A 258 3.79 -20.15 -10.06
N VAL A 259 2.63 -19.55 -9.82
CA VAL A 259 2.50 -18.29 -9.08
C VAL A 259 2.09 -18.64 -7.67
N PHE A 260 2.85 -18.16 -6.70
CA PHE A 260 2.67 -18.45 -5.28
C PHE A 260 2.13 -17.22 -4.57
N PHE A 261 1.20 -17.43 -3.65
CA PHE A 261 0.55 -16.40 -2.84
C PHE A 261 0.67 -16.82 -1.37
N LEU A 262 1.56 -16.16 -0.63
CA LEU A 262 1.83 -16.42 0.78
C LEU A 262 0.89 -15.58 1.64
N PHE A 263 -0.02 -16.27 2.32
CA PHE A 263 -0.87 -15.70 3.35
C PHE A 263 -0.36 -16.13 4.75
N ASP A 264 -0.84 -15.48 5.79
CA ASP A 264 -0.76 -15.99 7.16
C ASP A 264 -1.36 -17.41 7.22
N HIS A 265 -0.63 -18.36 7.79
CA HIS A 265 -0.95 -19.80 7.93
C HIS A 265 -0.93 -20.64 6.64
N GLN A 266 -0.95 -20.07 5.43
CA GLN A 266 -1.03 -20.89 4.21
C GLN A 266 -0.40 -20.27 2.97
N LEU A 267 0.15 -21.14 2.12
CA LEU A 267 0.73 -20.78 0.84
C LEU A 267 -0.09 -21.39 -0.30
N VAL A 268 -0.76 -20.56 -1.09
CA VAL A 268 -1.57 -20.97 -2.24
C VAL A 268 -0.74 -20.93 -3.51
N LEU A 269 -0.88 -21.93 -4.39
CA LEU A 269 -0.21 -21.97 -5.69
C LEU A 269 -1.19 -22.08 -6.86
N CYS A 270 -0.95 -21.24 -7.88
CA CYS A 270 -1.78 -21.16 -9.08
C CYS A 270 -0.95 -21.36 -10.36
N LYS A 271 -1.64 -21.76 -11.43
CA LYS A 271 -1.10 -21.82 -12.79
C LYS A 271 -1.73 -20.71 -13.64
N LYS A 272 -0.91 -19.87 -14.27
CA LYS A 272 -1.36 -18.89 -15.26
C LYS A 272 -1.87 -19.58 -16.53
N ASP A 273 -2.94 -19.06 -17.11
CA ASP A 273 -3.41 -19.51 -18.42
C ASP A 273 -2.36 -19.21 -19.51
N LEU A 274 -2.28 -20.07 -20.52
CA LEU A 274 -1.24 -19.99 -21.55
C LEU A 274 -1.42 -18.77 -22.47
N ILE A 275 -2.68 -18.39 -22.73
CA ILE A 275 -3.02 -17.28 -23.63
C ILE A 275 -3.34 -16.03 -22.81
N ARG A 276 -4.16 -16.20 -21.76
CA ARG A 276 -4.64 -15.11 -20.91
C ARG A 276 -3.88 -15.04 -19.59
N ARG A 277 -2.74 -14.36 -19.56
CA ARG A 277 -1.87 -14.27 -18.36
C ARG A 277 -2.54 -13.67 -17.12
N ASP A 278 -3.69 -13.04 -17.27
CA ASP A 278 -4.55 -12.51 -16.20
C ASP A 278 -5.44 -13.58 -15.53
N ILE A 279 -5.62 -14.76 -16.14
CA ILE A 279 -6.37 -15.88 -15.57
C ILE A 279 -5.43 -16.78 -14.76
N LEU A 280 -5.89 -17.14 -13.56
CA LEU A 280 -5.24 -18.10 -12.66
C LEU A 280 -6.15 -19.32 -12.43
N TYR A 281 -5.55 -20.50 -12.50
CA TYR A 281 -6.17 -21.76 -12.09
C TYR A 281 -5.54 -22.24 -10.78
N TYR A 282 -6.37 -22.57 -9.80
CA TYR A 282 -5.92 -23.16 -8.54
C TYR A 282 -5.25 -24.51 -8.79
N LYS A 283 -4.16 -24.77 -8.05
CA LYS A 283 -3.38 -26.02 -8.13
C LYS A 283 -3.03 -26.63 -6.78
N GLY A 284 -3.38 -25.98 -5.68
CA GLY A 284 -3.14 -26.48 -4.34
C GLY A 284 -2.81 -25.38 -3.35
N ARG A 285 -2.68 -25.80 -2.09
CA ARG A 285 -2.24 -24.98 -0.97
C ARG A 285 -1.39 -25.80 -0.01
N MET A 286 -0.49 -25.17 0.71
CA MET A 286 0.33 -25.77 1.76
C MET A 286 0.03 -25.08 3.09
N ASP A 287 -0.02 -25.87 4.16
CA ASP A 287 -0.28 -25.40 5.52
C ASP A 287 1.02 -24.98 6.19
N MET A 288 1.33 -23.68 6.19
CA MET A 288 2.64 -23.17 6.60
C MET A 288 2.97 -23.43 8.06
N ASP A 289 1.98 -23.72 8.90
CA ASP A 289 2.19 -24.09 10.31
C ASP A 289 2.97 -25.40 10.46
N LYS A 290 2.80 -26.30 9.49
CA LYS A 290 3.45 -27.62 9.45
C LYS A 290 4.80 -27.62 8.76
N TYR A 291 5.14 -26.56 8.02
CA TYR A 291 6.39 -26.49 7.28
C TYR A 291 7.42 -25.59 7.96
N GLU A 292 8.70 -25.92 7.74
CA GLU A 292 9.84 -25.08 8.04
C GLU A 292 10.60 -24.76 6.74
N VAL A 293 11.22 -23.58 6.73
CA VAL A 293 11.99 -23.11 5.56
C VAL A 293 13.46 -23.46 5.76
N ILE A 294 14.01 -24.22 4.81
CA ILE A 294 15.42 -24.61 4.78
C ILE A 294 16.10 -23.88 3.64
N GLU A 295 17.12 -23.07 3.95
CA GLU A 295 17.93 -22.42 2.93
C GLU A 295 18.85 -23.45 2.26
N VAL A 296 18.92 -23.40 0.93
CA VAL A 296 19.76 -24.29 0.13
C VAL A 296 20.83 -23.47 -0.57
N ASP A 297 22.08 -23.88 -0.40
CA ASP A 297 23.22 -23.28 -1.09
C ASP A 297 23.26 -23.69 -2.56
N ASP A 298 23.82 -22.82 -3.40
CA ASP A 298 23.99 -23.11 -4.83
C ASP A 298 24.94 -24.30 -5.03
N GLY A 299 24.58 -25.22 -5.91
CA GLY A 299 25.37 -26.43 -6.14
C GLY A 299 24.53 -27.61 -6.61
N ARG A 300 24.70 -28.75 -5.94
CA ARG A 300 23.92 -29.97 -6.18
C ARG A 300 23.15 -30.31 -4.92
N ASP A 301 21.87 -30.57 -5.11
CA ASP A 301 20.98 -30.99 -4.05
C ASP A 301 20.90 -32.52 -4.00
N GLU A 302 21.18 -33.11 -2.85
CA GLU A 302 21.20 -34.57 -2.67
C GLU A 302 19.78 -35.15 -2.65
N ASP A 303 18.83 -34.49 -1.98
CA ASP A 303 17.45 -34.99 -1.81
C ASP A 303 16.72 -35.10 -3.15
N PHE A 304 16.91 -34.11 -4.04
CA PHE A 304 16.28 -34.09 -5.35
C PHE A 304 17.20 -34.57 -6.48
N ASN A 305 18.49 -34.73 -6.20
CA ASN A 305 19.53 -35.07 -7.18
C ASN A 305 19.54 -34.14 -8.40
N VAL A 306 19.36 -32.83 -8.15
CA VAL A 306 19.34 -31.78 -9.20
C VAL A 306 20.36 -30.70 -8.88
N SER A 307 20.83 -30.00 -9.92
CA SER A 307 21.61 -28.77 -9.71
C SER A 307 20.67 -27.64 -9.31
N VAL A 308 21.04 -26.95 -8.23
CA VAL A 308 20.24 -25.88 -7.62
C VAL A 308 20.97 -24.56 -7.73
N LYS A 309 20.22 -23.51 -8.05
CA LYS A 309 20.66 -22.12 -8.02
C LYS A 309 19.52 -21.26 -7.52
N ASN A 310 19.79 -20.35 -6.59
CA ASN A 310 18.78 -19.50 -5.96
C ASN A 310 17.59 -20.31 -5.38
N ALA A 311 17.89 -21.45 -4.76
CA ALA A 311 16.88 -22.37 -4.26
C ALA A 311 16.68 -22.30 -2.73
N PHE A 312 15.52 -22.76 -2.29
CA PHE A 312 15.21 -23.05 -0.89
C PHE A 312 14.19 -24.20 -0.82
N LYS A 313 14.07 -24.83 0.35
CA LYS A 313 13.16 -25.95 0.59
C LYS A 313 12.11 -25.62 1.64
N LEU A 314 10.95 -26.25 1.51
CA LEU A 314 9.98 -26.38 2.59
C LEU A 314 9.98 -27.84 3.04
N HIS A 315 10.26 -28.07 4.31
CA HIS A 315 10.27 -29.38 4.94
C HIS A 315 9.14 -29.46 5.95
N ASN A 316 8.38 -30.55 5.94
CA ASN A 316 7.31 -30.75 6.89
C ASN A 316 7.89 -31.20 8.24
N LYS A 317 7.43 -30.60 9.35
CA LYS A 317 7.94 -30.86 10.71
C LYS A 317 7.53 -32.23 11.24
N GLU A 318 6.45 -32.81 10.73
CA GLU A 318 5.85 -34.05 11.22
C GLU A 318 6.07 -35.23 10.26
N THR A 319 6.33 -34.97 8.98
CA THR A 319 6.48 -35.98 7.93
C THR A 319 7.72 -35.72 7.10
N ASP A 320 8.27 -36.76 6.44
CA ASP A 320 9.42 -36.62 5.51
C ASP A 320 9.06 -35.94 4.17
N GLU A 321 7.99 -35.13 4.13
CA GLU A 321 7.56 -34.41 2.95
C GLU A 321 8.44 -33.17 2.76
N VAL A 322 9.08 -33.08 1.58
CA VAL A 322 9.97 -31.99 1.23
C VAL A 322 9.65 -31.45 -0.17
N HIS A 323 9.65 -30.14 -0.29
CA HIS A 323 9.40 -29.41 -1.54
C HIS A 323 10.57 -28.47 -1.81
N ILE A 324 11.02 -28.36 -3.05
CA ILE A 324 12.10 -27.45 -3.44
C ILE A 324 11.60 -26.37 -4.39
N PHE A 325 12.03 -25.14 -4.15
CA PHE A 325 11.65 -23.93 -4.85
C PHE A 325 12.88 -23.27 -5.47
N PHE A 326 12.69 -22.65 -6.62
CA PHE A 326 13.74 -21.99 -7.38
C PHE A 326 13.26 -20.59 -7.78
N ALA A 327 13.97 -19.58 -7.28
CA ALA A 327 13.81 -18.21 -7.71
C ALA A 327 14.69 -17.94 -8.95
N LYS A 328 14.32 -16.96 -9.78
CA LYS A 328 15.14 -16.62 -10.96
C LYS A 328 16.39 -15.86 -10.55
N LYS A 329 16.23 -14.93 -9.59
CA LYS A 329 17.29 -14.06 -9.07
C LYS A 329 17.56 -14.34 -7.58
N LEU A 330 18.75 -13.97 -7.12
CA LEU A 330 19.11 -14.05 -5.70
C LEU A 330 18.22 -13.12 -4.85
N GLU A 331 17.92 -11.93 -5.35
CA GLU A 331 17.04 -10.96 -4.67
C GLU A 331 15.63 -11.53 -4.47
N GLU A 332 15.08 -12.22 -5.47
CA GLU A 332 13.79 -12.91 -5.34
C GLU A 332 13.85 -14.00 -4.26
N LYS A 333 14.91 -14.82 -4.20
CA LYS A 333 15.12 -15.81 -3.12
C LYS A 333 15.12 -15.11 -1.76
N LEU A 334 15.88 -14.03 -1.61
CA LEU A 334 15.97 -13.29 -0.34
C LEU A 334 14.63 -12.65 0.07
N ARG A 335 13.86 -12.13 -0.90
CA ARG A 335 12.50 -11.62 -0.65
C ARG A 335 11.55 -12.72 -0.17
N TRP A 336 11.57 -13.89 -0.81
CA TRP A 336 10.79 -15.05 -0.36
C TRP A 336 11.17 -15.50 1.05
N LEU A 337 12.47 -15.66 1.34
CA LEU A 337 12.95 -16.04 2.67
C LEU A 337 12.55 -15.00 3.74
N ARG A 338 12.61 -13.72 3.41
CA ARG A 338 12.12 -12.65 4.29
C ARG A 338 10.61 -12.75 4.51
N ALA A 339 9.84 -12.99 3.44
CA ALA A 339 8.39 -13.12 3.51
C ALA A 339 7.96 -14.28 4.41
N PHE A 340 8.62 -15.44 4.34
CA PHE A 340 8.34 -16.56 5.25
C PHE A 340 8.68 -16.25 6.72
N ARG A 341 9.76 -15.53 6.98
CA ARG A 341 10.08 -15.08 8.35
C ARG A 341 9.03 -14.10 8.87
N GLU A 342 8.61 -13.16 8.04
CA GLU A 342 7.57 -12.19 8.38
C GLU A 342 6.24 -12.88 8.67
N GLU A 343 5.89 -13.90 7.89
CA GLU A 343 4.70 -14.71 8.08
C GLU A 343 4.71 -15.45 9.41
N ARG A 344 5.81 -16.14 9.76
CA ARG A 344 5.94 -16.80 11.06
C ARG A 344 5.89 -15.82 12.23
N LYS A 345 6.49 -14.64 12.08
CA LYS A 345 6.45 -13.58 13.09
C LYS A 345 5.02 -13.06 13.29
N MET A 346 4.30 -12.81 12.19
CA MET A 346 2.93 -12.34 12.21
C MET A 346 2.00 -13.33 12.91
N VAL A 347 2.08 -14.62 12.56
CA VAL A 347 1.28 -15.68 13.20
C VAL A 347 1.51 -15.73 14.71
N GLN A 348 2.76 -15.66 15.16
CA GLN A 348 3.10 -15.66 16.59
C GLN A 348 2.56 -14.41 17.32
N GLU A 349 2.59 -13.25 16.67
CA GLU A 349 2.06 -12.01 17.21
C GLU A 349 0.53 -12.06 17.30
N ASP A 350 -0.15 -12.57 16.28
CA ASP A 350 -1.60 -12.70 16.23
C ASP A 350 -2.13 -13.71 17.27
N GLU A 351 -1.45 -14.85 17.44
CA GLU A 351 -1.77 -15.81 18.52
C GLU A 351 -1.60 -15.18 19.90
N LYS A 352 -0.53 -14.40 20.11
CA LYS A 352 -0.27 -13.73 21.39
C LYS A 352 -1.31 -12.66 21.71
N ILE A 353 -1.81 -11.96 20.69
CA ILE A 353 -2.79 -10.88 20.84
C ILE A 353 -4.22 -11.44 20.85
N GLY A 354 -4.43 -12.67 20.38
CA GLY A 354 -5.76 -13.26 20.17
C GLY A 354 -6.51 -12.56 19.04
N PHE A 355 -5.81 -12.20 17.96
CA PHE A 355 -6.44 -11.59 16.81
C PHE A 355 -7.21 -12.63 16.00
N GLU A 356 -8.52 -12.43 15.87
CA GLU A 356 -9.39 -13.27 15.04
C GLU A 356 -10.27 -12.40 14.15
N ILE A 357 -10.45 -12.80 12.89
CA ILE A 357 -11.47 -12.20 12.02
C ILE A 357 -12.84 -12.68 12.48
N SER A 358 -13.75 -11.76 12.77
CA SER A 358 -15.10 -12.12 13.19
C SER A 358 -15.88 -12.82 12.07
N GLU A 359 -16.73 -13.78 12.45
CA GLU A 359 -17.65 -14.46 11.54
C GLU A 359 -18.54 -13.50 10.75
N TYR A 360 -18.90 -12.36 11.34
CA TYR A 360 -19.63 -11.31 10.65
C TYR A 360 -18.84 -10.73 9.47
N GLN A 361 -17.55 -10.44 9.66
CA GLN A 361 -16.67 -9.87 8.63
C GLN A 361 -16.47 -10.84 7.47
N LYS A 362 -16.23 -12.14 7.77
CA LYS A 362 -16.14 -13.19 6.75
C LYS A 362 -17.41 -13.23 5.88
N LYS A 363 -18.58 -13.23 6.52
CA LYS A 363 -19.88 -13.23 5.83
C LYS A 363 -20.09 -11.98 4.98
N GLN A 364 -19.69 -10.80 5.45
CA GLN A 364 -19.79 -9.56 4.67
C GLN A 364 -18.95 -9.62 3.40
N ALA A 365 -17.70 -10.06 3.51
CA ALA A 365 -16.81 -10.19 2.35
C ALA A 365 -17.35 -11.18 1.30
N ALA A 366 -17.85 -12.35 1.76
CA ALA A 366 -18.51 -13.31 0.90
C ALA A 366 -19.77 -12.74 0.21
N MET A 367 -20.55 -11.88 0.90
CA MET A 367 -21.70 -11.21 0.32
C MET A 367 -21.31 -10.17 -0.75
N THR A 368 -20.22 -9.43 -0.55
CA THR A 368 -19.68 -8.47 -1.53
C THR A 368 -19.36 -9.17 -2.85
N VAL A 369 -18.67 -10.32 -2.79
CA VAL A 369 -18.36 -11.15 -3.95
C VAL A 369 -19.63 -11.59 -4.70
N ARG A 370 -20.65 -12.06 -3.97
CA ARG A 370 -21.93 -12.51 -4.54
C ARG A 370 -22.70 -11.38 -5.24
N LYS A 371 -22.60 -10.14 -4.77
CA LYS A 371 -23.23 -8.98 -5.45
C LYS A 371 -22.57 -8.68 -6.79
N VAL A 372 -21.24 -8.75 -6.85
CA VAL A 372 -20.47 -8.51 -8.08
C VAL A 372 -20.71 -9.62 -9.11
N SER A 373 -20.78 -10.88 -8.69
CA SER A 373 -21.10 -11.99 -9.58
C SER A 373 -22.54 -11.94 -10.10
N LYS A 374 -23.52 -11.53 -9.28
CA LYS A 374 -24.91 -11.30 -9.72
C LYS A 374 -25.05 -10.13 -10.69
N GLN A 375 -24.27 -9.05 -10.54
CA GLN A 375 -24.25 -7.97 -11.53
C GLN A 375 -23.63 -8.41 -12.86
N LYS A 376 -22.61 -9.28 -12.86
CA LYS A 376 -22.06 -9.88 -14.08
C LYS A 376 -23.00 -10.92 -14.72
N ALA A 377 -23.75 -11.67 -13.91
CA ALA A 377 -24.73 -12.65 -14.40
C ALA A 377 -26.08 -12.03 -14.82
N GLY A 378 -26.37 -10.80 -14.38
CA GLY A 378 -27.59 -10.05 -14.69
C GLY A 378 -27.57 -9.34 -16.05
N VAL A 379 -26.46 -9.36 -16.78
CA VAL A 379 -26.41 -8.90 -18.19
C VAL A 379 -26.74 -10.08 -19.10
N SER A 380 -27.94 -10.63 -18.96
CA SER A 380 -28.58 -11.31 -20.06
C SER A 380 -28.99 -10.23 -21.06
N CYS A 381 -28.23 -10.06 -22.14
CA CYS A 381 -28.71 -9.31 -23.29
C CYS A 381 -30.11 -9.85 -23.67
N PRO A 382 -31.17 -9.02 -23.67
CA PRO A 382 -32.40 -9.44 -24.30
C PRO A 382 -32.05 -9.71 -25.77
N ARG A 383 -32.46 -10.89 -26.25
CA ARG A 383 -32.32 -11.34 -27.64
C ARG A 383 -32.87 -10.23 -28.55
N SER A 384 -31.99 -9.37 -29.06
CA SER A 384 -32.34 -8.34 -30.03
C SER A 384 -32.58 -9.04 -31.36
N VAL A 385 -33.85 -9.31 -31.65
CA VAL A 385 -34.32 -9.67 -32.99
C VAL A 385 -34.02 -8.46 -33.90
N PRO A 386 -33.48 -8.64 -35.12
CA PRO A 386 -33.27 -7.52 -36.04
C PRO A 386 -34.61 -6.84 -36.36
N PRO A 387 -34.66 -5.51 -36.50
CA PRO A 387 -35.90 -4.85 -36.88
C PRO A 387 -36.31 -5.31 -38.28
N ALA A 388 -37.47 -5.95 -38.39
CA ALA A 388 -38.09 -6.25 -39.68
C ALA A 388 -38.53 -4.94 -40.33
N TYR A 389 -38.07 -4.68 -41.55
CA TYR A 389 -38.56 -3.57 -42.36
C TYR A 389 -40.06 -3.76 -42.65
N PRO A 390 -40.92 -2.77 -42.38
CA PRO A 390 -42.30 -2.83 -42.82
C PRO A 390 -42.39 -2.57 -44.33
N PRO A 391 -43.16 -3.34 -45.11
CA PRO A 391 -43.49 -3.02 -46.49
C PRO A 391 -44.49 -1.85 -46.58
N PRO A 392 -44.66 -1.23 -47.78
CA PRO A 392 -45.35 0.06 -47.95
C PRO A 392 -46.87 -0.03 -47.72
N LEU A 393 -47.46 1.05 -47.18
CA LEU A 393 -48.90 1.21 -46.97
C LEU A 393 -49.59 1.80 -48.21
N GLU A 394 -50.76 1.24 -48.54
CA GLU A 394 -51.82 1.75 -49.43
C GLU A 394 -53.18 1.35 -48.80
N PRO A 395 -54.31 2.02 -49.10
CA PRO A 395 -54.98 2.89 -48.13
C PRO A 395 -56.41 2.43 -47.77
N GLY A 396 -56.87 2.73 -46.56
CA GLY A 396 -58.31 2.60 -46.25
C GLY A 396 -58.71 2.60 -44.78
N ALA A 397 -59.31 3.72 -44.38
CA ALA A 397 -60.40 3.87 -43.41
C ALA A 397 -60.13 3.79 -41.88
N ILE A 398 -60.23 4.97 -41.23
CA ILE A 398 -61.22 5.36 -40.18
C ILE A 398 -61.25 4.44 -38.92
N GLN A 399 -61.13 4.82 -37.65
CA GLN A 399 -61.35 6.01 -36.79
C GLN A 399 -60.63 5.63 -35.46
N GLY A 400 -59.87 6.48 -34.75
CA GLY A 400 -60.39 7.52 -33.86
C GLY A 400 -60.01 7.25 -32.39
N GLN A 401 -59.46 8.28 -31.72
CA GLN A 401 -59.35 8.53 -30.26
C GLN A 401 -58.13 8.00 -29.48
N TYR A 402 -57.19 8.94 -29.23
CA TYR A 402 -56.45 9.05 -27.96
C TYR A 402 -57.19 10.01 -27.03
N LEU A 403 -57.18 9.74 -25.72
CA LEU A 403 -57.17 10.80 -24.71
C LEU A 403 -56.48 10.33 -23.43
N VAL A 404 -55.71 11.25 -22.87
CA VAL A 404 -54.78 11.14 -21.74
C VAL A 404 -55.30 12.05 -20.61
N THR A 405 -54.83 11.77 -19.39
CA THR A 405 -54.42 12.68 -18.28
C THR A 405 -55.24 12.74 -16.97
N ASP A 406 -54.42 12.93 -15.92
CA ASP A 406 -54.62 13.57 -14.60
C ASP A 406 -55.16 12.71 -13.45
N GLY A 407 -54.63 12.72 -12.22
CA GLY A 407 -53.60 13.54 -11.55
C GLY A 407 -53.90 13.58 -10.03
N ILE A 408 -52.95 14.09 -9.21
CA ILE A 408 -53.02 14.55 -7.78
C ILE A 408 -52.55 13.51 -6.72
N SER A 409 -51.34 13.57 -6.11
CA SER A 409 -50.70 14.44 -5.06
C SER A 409 -51.08 14.06 -3.59
N GLN A 410 -50.17 13.58 -2.71
CA GLN A 410 -49.22 14.28 -1.76
C GLN A 410 -48.60 13.21 -0.80
N PRO A 411 -47.67 13.48 0.17
CA PRO A 411 -46.82 14.65 0.46
C PRO A 411 -45.30 14.35 0.61
N GLN A 412 -44.49 15.42 0.64
CA GLN A 412 -43.04 15.44 0.84
C GLN A 412 -42.62 15.15 2.30
N VAL A 413 -41.63 14.26 2.48
CA VAL A 413 -40.82 14.13 3.69
C VAL A 413 -39.42 14.65 3.36
N PHE A 414 -38.93 15.61 4.14
CA PHE A 414 -37.55 16.11 4.06
C PHE A 414 -36.58 15.05 4.60
N GLU A 415 -35.71 14.54 3.73
CA GLU A 415 -34.60 13.66 4.09
C GLU A 415 -33.29 14.46 4.03
N PHE A 416 -32.52 14.41 5.11
CA PHE A 416 -31.20 15.03 5.20
C PHE A 416 -30.23 14.29 4.26
N THR A 417 -29.79 14.97 3.20
CA THR A 417 -28.75 14.46 2.30
C THR A 417 -27.39 14.48 2.99
N GLU A 418 -26.87 13.30 3.34
CA GLU A 418 -25.43 13.09 3.51
C GLU A 418 -24.70 13.36 2.19
N PRO A 419 -23.48 13.93 2.20
CA PRO A 419 -22.71 14.12 0.98
C PRO A 419 -22.34 12.76 0.39
N ARG A 420 -22.87 12.48 -0.81
CA ARG A 420 -22.53 11.31 -1.62
C ARG A 420 -21.00 11.21 -1.75
N ARG A 421 -20.43 10.10 -1.28
CA ARG A 421 -19.11 9.65 -1.73
C ARG A 421 -19.12 9.60 -3.25
N SER A 422 -18.14 10.22 -3.88
CA SER A 422 -17.92 10.18 -5.32
C SER A 422 -17.81 8.71 -5.76
N GLN A 423 -18.90 8.16 -6.29
CA GLN A 423 -18.86 6.98 -7.14
C GLN A 423 -18.45 7.48 -8.54
N SER A 424 -17.16 7.42 -8.83
CA SER A 424 -16.68 7.66 -10.19
C SER A 424 -17.14 6.50 -11.11
N PRO A 425 -17.77 6.78 -12.26
CA PRO A 425 -18.30 5.78 -13.18
C PRO A 425 -17.20 5.22 -14.11
N PHE A 426 -16.05 4.82 -13.54
CA PHE A 426 -14.91 4.34 -14.32
C PHE A 426 -15.10 2.92 -14.90
N TRP A 427 -15.96 2.10 -14.28
CA TRP A 427 -16.15 0.70 -14.68
C TRP A 427 -16.97 0.47 -15.97
N GLN A 428 -17.37 1.52 -16.69
CA GLN A 428 -18.22 1.39 -17.90
C GLN A 428 -17.50 1.50 -19.25
N ASN A 429 -16.19 1.76 -19.32
CA ASN A 429 -15.51 1.98 -20.61
C ASN A 429 -14.19 1.19 -20.79
N PHE A 430 -14.28 -0.14 -20.81
CA PHE A 430 -13.14 -1.01 -21.19
C PHE A 430 -13.31 -1.78 -22.50
N SER A 431 -14.29 -1.45 -23.35
CA SER A 431 -14.53 -2.16 -24.63
C SER A 431 -14.21 -1.36 -25.89
N ARG A 432 -13.61 -0.17 -25.79
CA ARG A 432 -13.17 0.59 -26.96
C ARG A 432 -11.81 1.19 -26.68
N LEU A 433 -10.76 0.56 -27.21
CA LEU A 433 -9.58 1.17 -27.84
C LEU A 433 -8.50 0.10 -28.05
N THR A 434 -8.76 -0.78 -29.02
CA THR A 434 -7.83 -1.29 -30.04
C THR A 434 -8.74 -1.74 -31.21
N PRO A 435 -8.30 -1.89 -32.48
CA PRO A 435 -6.91 -2.10 -32.93
C PRO A 435 -6.51 -1.34 -34.23
N PHE A 436 -5.20 -1.15 -34.47
CA PHE A 436 -4.44 -1.78 -35.58
C PHE A 436 -3.23 -0.96 -36.09
N LYS A 437 -2.14 -1.74 -36.27
CA LYS A 437 -1.07 -1.68 -37.30
C LYS A 437 -0.07 -0.50 -37.20
N LYS A 438 1.23 -0.74 -37.34
CA LYS A 438 1.94 -1.83 -38.05
C LYS A 438 3.31 -2.06 -37.44
#